data_AF-A0A379TLP6-F1
#
_entry.id   AF-A0A379TLP6-F1
#
_cell.length_a   1.000
_cell.length_b   1.000
_cell.length_c   1.000
_cell.angle_alpha   90.00
_cell.angle_beta   90.00
_cell.angle_gamma   90.00
#
_symmetry.space_group_name_H-M   'P 1'
#
loop_
_entity.id
_entity.type
_entity.pdbx_description
1 polymer ?
#
loop_
_entity_poly.entity_id
_entity_poly.type
_entity_poly.pdbx_seq_one_letter_code
_entity_poly.pdbx_strand_id
1 'polypeptide(L)'
;MKNEKPTIECLAVFEGGGAKGIAFAGALEAAEEQGIKFSGYGGASSGAIIALLSCFGYKGSEIKSKLKRDKIINLLDKKFLILFYWVRFMSRINYFLSLTFLRKKIPYANCCIGLLFFIPRVFSFVICYLNPISIFTCFFTLITIGVQKGIFKTDKLVETLREYAFDKVYLEVSNSEDRKEKIRSLTFLELEKITGVKLKVIATDILTGTAVELSSITTPDELVFESVAASSSYPIFFRPSIIKNQILTDGGISCNLPSFLFNPHEFNRLPVYAFDLRTRFFMREDAGKIKISIFLKKLTMSMIDASNNIISDVTGGIIVPVIVSPRFGTFSFNLSDEQLDKIFNQGKVSAKRFMKRDFFTSSMLPAKEYHMYASLIYGNVDYLLKLIQNEIEILIEGVKLQINLYTDITTNQSRIVAFSHSNNFNCKAEYNSYDLVDSDAVCVNAWNNKQIFYSYDESNNRTKIFYPIERSNRFDANYNGLNNKMLALLELEFQAHYLDISFFEDNTIGGAKSIKEVDFSEDSATIIDGYCFVIRNSMLGHQAIFHESKNTHH
;
A
#
# COMPACT_ATOMS: atom_id res chain seq x y z
N MET A 1 -1.15 33.32 1.84
CA MET A 1 -0.74 31.90 1.84
C MET A 1 -0.80 31.39 0.41
N LYS A 2 0.25 30.71 -0.09
CA LYS A 2 0.30 30.25 -1.49
C LYS A 2 -0.85 29.28 -1.74
N ASN A 3 -1.60 29.49 -2.84
CA ASN A 3 -2.61 28.57 -3.38
C ASN A 3 -1.95 27.25 -3.81
N GLU A 4 -1.52 26.42 -2.87
CA GLU A 4 -1.21 25.03 -3.15
C GLU A 4 -2.52 24.30 -3.44
N LYS A 5 -2.57 23.65 -4.60
CA LYS A 5 -3.72 22.85 -5.00
C LYS A 5 -3.95 21.79 -3.92
N PRO A 6 -5.18 21.62 -3.41
CA PRO A 6 -5.44 20.55 -2.45
C PRO A 6 -5.04 19.21 -3.07
N THR A 7 -4.29 18.40 -2.34
CA THR A 7 -3.89 17.05 -2.77
C THR A 7 -4.43 16.05 -1.77
N ILE A 8 -5.12 15.01 -2.24
CA ILE A 8 -5.48 13.87 -1.38
C ILE A 8 -4.20 13.09 -1.12
N GLU A 9 -3.96 12.81 0.15
CA GLU A 9 -2.93 11.88 0.58
C GLU A 9 -3.46 10.46 0.43
N CYS A 10 -2.76 9.65 -0.35
CA CYS A 10 -3.10 8.26 -0.59
C CYS A 10 -2.06 7.34 0.07
N LEU A 11 -2.38 6.06 0.14
CA LEU A 11 -1.44 5.02 0.56
C LEU A 11 -1.14 4.13 -0.64
N ALA A 12 0.10 3.67 -0.78
CA ALA A 12 0.50 2.78 -1.86
C ALA A 12 0.93 1.44 -1.31
N VAL A 13 0.50 0.35 -1.93
CA VAL A 13 0.96 -1.01 -1.65
C VAL A 13 1.47 -1.63 -2.94
N PHE A 14 2.67 -2.18 -2.91
CA PHE A 14 3.28 -2.84 -4.06
C PHE A 14 3.39 -4.34 -3.85
N GLU A 15 2.95 -5.11 -4.85
CA GLU A 15 3.08 -6.56 -4.84
C GLU A 15 4.54 -7.03 -4.97
N GLY A 16 4.85 -8.24 -4.50
CA GLY A 16 6.09 -8.93 -4.85
C GLY A 16 6.13 -9.37 -6.33
N GLY A 17 7.24 -9.08 -7.01
CA GLY A 17 7.41 -9.28 -8.46
C GLY A 17 8.82 -9.65 -8.91
N GLY A 18 9.76 -9.81 -7.98
CA GLY A 18 11.17 -10.09 -8.26
C GLY A 18 11.79 -9.10 -9.26
N ALA A 19 12.44 -9.61 -10.31
CA ALA A 19 13.06 -8.78 -11.35
C ALA A 19 12.08 -7.86 -12.11
N LYS A 20 10.77 -8.13 -12.06
CA LYS A 20 9.75 -7.29 -12.68
C LYS A 20 9.37 -6.08 -11.82
N GLY A 21 9.90 -5.98 -10.61
CA GLY A 21 9.60 -4.87 -9.68
C GLY A 21 9.85 -3.47 -10.27
N ILE A 22 10.71 -3.35 -11.28
CA ILE A 22 10.91 -2.08 -12.01
C ILE A 22 9.63 -1.57 -12.71
N ALA A 23 8.65 -2.44 -12.98
CA ALA A 23 7.35 -2.03 -13.49
C ALA A 23 6.59 -1.15 -12.50
N PHE A 24 6.75 -1.37 -11.19
CA PHE A 24 6.16 -0.54 -10.15
C PHE A 24 6.76 0.87 -10.13
N ALA A 25 8.04 1.03 -10.43
CA ALA A 25 8.64 2.35 -10.59
C ALA A 25 7.95 3.13 -11.74
N GLY A 26 7.60 2.45 -12.83
CA GLY A 26 6.82 3.04 -13.92
C GLY A 26 5.38 3.36 -13.51
N ALA A 27 4.74 2.48 -12.74
CA ALA A 27 3.40 2.71 -12.22
C ALA A 27 3.34 3.87 -11.21
N LEU A 28 4.37 4.01 -10.38
CA LEU A 28 4.56 5.14 -9.46
C LEU A 28 4.71 6.45 -10.24
N GLU A 29 5.53 6.48 -11.30
CA GLU A 29 5.66 7.66 -12.16
C GLU A 29 4.31 8.03 -12.82
N ALA A 30 3.49 7.05 -13.20
CA ALA A 30 2.15 7.32 -13.69
C ALA A 30 1.24 7.95 -12.62
N ALA A 31 1.33 7.50 -11.36
CA ALA A 31 0.58 8.08 -10.25
C ALA A 31 1.00 9.53 -9.98
N GLU A 32 2.31 9.79 -9.95
CA GLU A 32 2.90 11.12 -9.81
C GLU A 32 2.42 12.08 -10.91
N GLU A 33 2.39 11.60 -12.17
CA GLU A 33 1.86 12.37 -13.31
C GLU A 33 0.36 12.68 -13.21
N GLN A 34 -0.40 11.94 -12.41
CA GLN A 34 -1.82 12.22 -12.12
C GLN A 34 -2.00 13.07 -10.86
N GLY A 35 -0.92 13.54 -10.24
CA GLY A 35 -0.98 14.38 -9.04
C GLY A 35 -1.33 13.60 -7.77
N ILE A 36 -1.20 12.27 -7.79
CA ILE A 36 -1.42 11.45 -6.59
C ILE A 36 -0.18 11.55 -5.72
N LYS A 37 -0.37 11.93 -4.45
CA LYS A 37 0.68 11.98 -3.43
C LYS A 37 0.47 10.84 -2.46
N PHE A 38 1.51 10.06 -2.19
CA PHE A 38 1.44 9.00 -1.20
C PHE A 38 2.08 9.45 0.12
N SER A 39 1.40 9.15 1.23
CA SER A 39 1.85 9.44 2.60
C SER A 39 2.26 8.18 3.38
N GLY A 40 2.11 7.02 2.75
CA GLY A 40 2.56 5.76 3.30
C GLY A 40 2.73 4.73 2.19
N TYR A 41 3.72 3.86 2.35
CA TYR A 41 4.07 2.83 1.40
C TYR A 41 4.14 1.46 2.08
N GLY A 42 3.58 0.47 1.41
CA GLY A 42 3.56 -0.92 1.83
C GLY A 42 4.11 -1.83 0.73
N GLY A 43 4.64 -2.98 1.10
CA GLY A 43 4.93 -3.99 0.09
C GLY A 43 5.56 -5.27 0.61
N ALA A 44 5.70 -6.23 -0.31
CA ALA A 44 6.40 -7.48 -0.11
C ALA A 44 7.51 -7.65 -1.16
N SER A 45 8.65 -8.22 -0.78
CA SER A 45 9.75 -8.54 -1.70
C SER A 45 10.21 -7.32 -2.52
N SER A 46 10.27 -7.43 -3.85
CA SER A 46 10.58 -6.30 -4.73
C SER A 46 9.66 -5.10 -4.50
N GLY A 47 8.40 -5.32 -4.10
CA GLY A 47 7.47 -4.24 -3.75
C GLY A 47 7.91 -3.49 -2.49
N ALA A 48 8.45 -4.19 -1.49
CA ALA A 48 9.01 -3.56 -0.28
C ALA A 48 10.24 -2.69 -0.60
N ILE A 49 11.07 -3.10 -1.57
CA ILE A 49 12.19 -2.27 -2.07
C ILE A 49 11.66 -0.98 -2.71
N ILE A 50 10.64 -1.06 -3.56
CA ILE A 50 10.02 0.12 -4.18
C ILE A 50 9.39 1.01 -3.11
N ALA A 51 8.68 0.43 -2.13
CA ALA A 51 8.09 1.15 -1.00
C ALA A 51 9.15 1.92 -0.19
N LEU A 52 10.27 1.27 0.17
CA LEU A 52 11.36 1.90 0.91
C LEU A 52 11.98 3.07 0.14
N LEU A 53 12.28 2.88 -1.15
CA LEU A 53 12.84 3.96 -1.98
C LEU A 53 11.86 5.12 -2.13
N SER A 54 10.57 4.82 -2.23
CA SER A 54 9.53 5.85 -2.28
C SER A 54 9.41 6.62 -0.95
N CYS A 55 9.59 5.95 0.19
CA CYS A 55 9.65 6.60 1.52
C CYS A 55 10.81 7.59 1.63
N PHE A 56 11.97 7.30 1.01
CA PHE A 56 13.08 8.25 0.92
C PHE A 56 12.79 9.45 -0.01
N GLY A 57 11.62 9.48 -0.67
CA GLY A 57 11.25 10.55 -1.59
C GLY A 57 11.85 10.39 -3.00
N TYR A 58 12.25 9.19 -3.40
CA TYR A 58 12.63 8.94 -4.79
C TYR A 58 11.40 8.87 -5.69
N LYS A 59 11.47 9.57 -6.82
CA LYS A 59 10.44 9.51 -7.88
C LYS A 59 10.56 8.22 -8.69
N GLY A 60 9.49 7.81 -9.37
CA GLY A 60 9.49 6.63 -10.24
C GLY A 60 10.64 6.61 -11.28
N SER A 61 10.94 7.76 -11.88
CA SER A 61 12.07 7.95 -12.82
C SER A 61 13.44 7.81 -12.16
N GLU A 62 13.60 8.28 -10.92
CA GLU A 62 14.84 8.14 -10.15
C GLU A 62 15.05 6.67 -9.75
N ILE A 63 13.99 5.99 -9.29
CA ILE A 63 14.02 4.57 -8.94
C ILE A 63 14.43 3.74 -10.16
N LYS A 64 13.90 4.03 -11.36
CA LYS A 64 14.35 3.39 -12.61
C LYS A 64 15.87 3.48 -12.79
N SER A 65 16.47 4.64 -12.52
CA SER A 65 17.92 4.85 -12.66
C SER A 65 18.75 4.09 -11.62
N LYS A 66 18.18 3.80 -10.45
CA LYS A 66 18.78 2.99 -9.38
C LYS A 66 18.65 1.49 -9.65
N LEU A 67 17.63 1.07 -10.41
CA LEU A 67 17.37 -0.32 -10.77
C LEU A 67 17.91 -0.71 -12.16
N LYS A 68 18.93 -0.01 -12.69
CA LYS A 68 19.60 -0.42 -13.94
C LYS A 68 20.41 -1.70 -13.78
N ARG A 69 20.70 -2.38 -14.90
CA ARG A 69 21.33 -3.71 -14.94
C ARG A 69 22.61 -3.80 -14.11
N ASP A 70 23.54 -2.87 -14.28
CA ASP A 70 24.85 -2.93 -13.61
C ASP A 70 24.69 -2.88 -12.08
N LYS A 71 23.66 -2.17 -11.61
CA LYS A 71 23.32 -2.09 -10.19
C LYS A 71 22.62 -3.35 -9.72
N ILE A 72 21.65 -3.88 -10.48
CA ILE A 72 20.98 -5.16 -10.16
C ILE A 72 21.98 -6.32 -10.09
N ILE A 73 22.93 -6.39 -11.01
CA ILE A 73 23.95 -7.45 -11.00
C ILE A 73 24.87 -7.29 -9.78
N ASN A 74 25.15 -6.06 -9.35
CA ASN A 74 25.91 -5.82 -8.12
C ASN A 74 25.13 -6.18 -6.85
N LEU A 75 23.79 -6.16 -6.88
CA LEU A 75 22.94 -6.69 -5.78
C LEU A 75 23.14 -8.20 -5.58
N LEU A 76 23.51 -8.94 -6.64
CA LEU A 76 23.73 -10.39 -6.59
C LEU A 76 25.21 -10.72 -6.39
N ASP A 77 25.51 -11.67 -5.52
CA ASP A 77 26.90 -11.97 -5.17
C ASP A 77 27.67 -12.61 -6.37
N LYS A 78 28.63 -11.87 -6.93
CA LYS A 78 29.39 -12.20 -8.15
C LYS A 78 30.03 -13.60 -8.15
N LYS A 79 30.40 -14.12 -6.96
CA LYS A 79 31.07 -15.42 -6.82
C LYS A 79 30.26 -16.58 -7.41
N PHE A 80 28.92 -16.51 -7.37
CA PHE A 80 28.05 -17.59 -7.82
C PHE A 80 27.55 -17.41 -9.26
N LEU A 81 27.45 -16.17 -9.75
CA LEU A 81 27.15 -15.86 -11.16
C LEU A 81 28.20 -16.45 -12.10
N ILE A 82 29.47 -16.39 -11.71
CA ILE A 82 30.59 -17.04 -12.42
C ILE A 82 30.35 -18.55 -12.51
N LEU A 83 29.88 -19.18 -11.43
CA LEU A 83 29.60 -20.62 -11.38
C LEU A 83 28.44 -21.01 -12.30
N PHE A 84 27.36 -20.23 -12.30
CA PHE A 84 26.21 -20.44 -13.19
C PHE A 84 26.55 -20.19 -14.67
N TYR A 85 27.36 -19.17 -14.96
CA TYR A 85 27.90 -18.92 -16.29
C TYR A 85 28.81 -20.06 -16.76
N TRP A 86 29.65 -20.61 -15.89
CA TRP A 86 30.48 -21.79 -16.18
C TRP A 86 29.63 -23.02 -16.52
N VAL A 87 28.58 -23.30 -15.74
CA VAL A 87 27.66 -24.42 -16.01
C VAL A 87 26.94 -24.23 -17.35
N ARG A 88 26.42 -23.03 -17.64
CA ARG A 88 25.78 -22.73 -18.94
C ARG A 88 26.78 -22.76 -20.10
N PHE A 89 27.99 -22.26 -19.90
CA PHE A 89 29.07 -22.29 -20.90
C PHE A 89 29.46 -23.72 -21.25
N MET A 90 29.69 -24.58 -20.25
CA MET A 90 29.94 -26.01 -20.45
C MET A 90 28.77 -26.71 -21.16
N SER A 91 27.53 -26.38 -20.83
CA SER A 91 26.35 -26.94 -21.52
C SER A 91 26.27 -26.56 -23.01
N ARG A 92 26.78 -25.37 -23.39
CA ARG A 92 26.82 -24.89 -24.77
C ARG A 92 27.98 -25.50 -25.57
N ILE A 93 29.15 -25.64 -24.94
CA ILE A 93 30.28 -26.38 -25.51
C ILE A 93 29.87 -27.81 -25.85
N ASN A 94 29.10 -28.45 -24.98
CA ASN A 94 28.57 -29.81 -25.19
C ASN A 94 27.67 -29.90 -26.44
N TYR A 95 26.80 -28.91 -26.66
CA TYR A 95 25.97 -28.84 -27.87
C TYR A 95 26.81 -28.64 -29.14
N PHE A 96 27.79 -27.75 -29.09
CA PHE A 96 28.66 -27.42 -30.21
C PHE A 96 29.58 -28.58 -30.62
N LEU A 97 30.26 -29.22 -29.65
CA LEU A 97 31.10 -30.40 -29.88
C LEU A 97 30.31 -31.60 -30.41
N SER A 98 29.05 -31.76 -29.98
CA SER A 98 28.18 -32.85 -30.48
C SER A 98 27.76 -32.71 -31.95
N LEU A 99 27.85 -31.50 -32.53
CA LEU A 99 27.31 -31.18 -33.85
C LEU A 99 28.39 -30.98 -34.92
N THR A 100 29.57 -30.44 -34.57
CA THR A 100 30.60 -30.07 -35.56
C THR A 100 31.61 -31.17 -35.87
N PHE A 101 31.92 -32.06 -34.92
CA PHE A 101 32.97 -33.07 -35.16
C PHE A 101 32.48 -34.31 -35.92
N LEU A 102 31.17 -34.59 -35.91
CA LEU A 102 30.62 -35.86 -36.43
C LEU A 102 29.94 -35.76 -37.80
N ARG A 103 29.65 -34.55 -38.28
CA ARG A 103 28.90 -34.37 -39.53
C ARG A 103 29.78 -34.28 -40.78
N LYS A 104 31.09 -34.06 -40.62
CA LYS A 104 31.98 -33.67 -41.73
C LYS A 104 32.74 -34.81 -42.42
N LYS A 105 32.57 -36.08 -42.05
CA LYS A 105 33.46 -37.14 -42.60
C LYS A 105 32.90 -38.52 -42.96
N ILE A 106 31.59 -38.80 -42.89
CA ILE A 106 31.10 -40.15 -43.25
C ILE A 106 29.75 -40.08 -44.01
N PRO A 107 29.67 -40.59 -45.26
CA PRO A 107 28.42 -40.67 -46.01
C PRO A 107 27.50 -41.75 -45.42
N TYR A 108 26.19 -41.48 -45.45
CA TYR A 108 25.14 -42.31 -44.88
C TYR A 108 24.98 -43.63 -45.65
N ALA A 109 25.63 -44.69 -45.18
CA ALA A 109 25.26 -46.06 -45.51
C ALA A 109 25.60 -46.96 -44.31
N ASN A 110 24.61 -47.76 -43.89
CA ASN A 110 24.61 -48.80 -42.84
C ASN A 110 24.12 -48.38 -41.45
N CYS A 111 22.89 -48.83 -41.16
CA CYS A 111 22.08 -48.62 -39.95
C CYS A 111 22.77 -49.08 -38.63
N CYS A 112 23.79 -49.94 -38.69
CA CYS A 112 24.46 -50.47 -37.50
C CYS A 112 25.46 -49.51 -36.84
N ILE A 113 25.84 -48.40 -37.51
CA ILE A 113 26.82 -47.43 -36.96
C ILE A 113 26.13 -46.42 -36.02
N GLY A 114 24.79 -46.34 -36.02
CA GLY A 114 24.03 -45.45 -35.11
C GLY A 114 24.23 -45.75 -33.62
N LEU A 115 24.45 -47.02 -33.27
CA LEU A 115 24.77 -47.45 -31.89
C LEU A 115 26.18 -47.03 -31.46
N LEU A 116 27.15 -47.04 -32.39
CA LEU A 116 28.53 -46.59 -32.16
C LEU A 116 28.64 -45.06 -32.02
N PHE A 117 27.67 -44.28 -32.51
CA PHE A 117 27.56 -42.84 -32.26
C PHE A 117 26.76 -42.49 -30.99
N PHE A 118 26.05 -43.47 -30.42
CA PHE A 118 25.35 -43.31 -29.15
C PHE A 118 26.32 -43.39 -27.97
N ILE A 119 27.32 -44.29 -28.05
CA ILE A 119 28.33 -44.50 -27.01
C ILE A 119 29.17 -43.24 -26.72
N PRO A 120 29.76 -42.51 -27.70
CA PRO A 120 30.48 -41.27 -27.44
C PRO A 120 29.56 -40.11 -27.06
N ARG A 121 28.27 -40.13 -27.44
CA ARG A 121 27.27 -39.18 -26.90
C ARG A 121 27.04 -39.43 -25.42
N VAL A 122 26.84 -40.68 -25.01
CA VAL A 122 26.70 -41.09 -23.61
C VAL A 122 28.01 -40.87 -22.86
N PHE A 123 29.18 -41.14 -23.44
CA PHE A 123 30.49 -40.88 -22.82
C PHE A 123 30.79 -39.39 -22.68
N SER A 124 30.47 -38.54 -23.66
CA SER A 124 30.56 -37.08 -23.52
C SER A 124 29.55 -36.55 -22.50
N PHE A 125 28.36 -37.16 -22.43
CA PHE A 125 27.36 -36.87 -21.40
C PHE A 125 27.87 -37.26 -20.00
N VAL A 126 28.44 -38.45 -19.87
CA VAL A 126 28.96 -39.05 -18.64
C VAL A 126 30.23 -38.35 -18.19
N ILE A 127 31.18 -38.01 -19.07
CA ILE A 127 32.40 -37.24 -18.75
C ILE A 127 32.05 -35.79 -18.35
N CYS A 128 31.00 -35.18 -18.91
CA CYS A 128 30.56 -33.84 -18.49
C CYS A 128 29.78 -33.84 -17.17
N TYR A 129 29.01 -34.89 -16.89
CA TYR A 129 28.29 -35.05 -15.61
C TYR A 129 29.18 -35.63 -14.51
N LEU A 130 30.24 -36.35 -14.85
CA LEU A 130 31.36 -36.78 -13.99
C LEU A 130 32.51 -35.77 -13.98
N ASN A 131 32.32 -34.58 -14.55
CA ASN A 131 33.33 -33.55 -14.44
C ASN A 131 33.39 -33.18 -12.95
N PRO A 132 34.51 -33.44 -12.26
CA PRO A 132 34.57 -33.32 -10.81
C PRO A 132 34.15 -31.91 -10.38
N ILE A 133 34.40 -30.88 -11.19
CA ILE A 133 33.98 -29.51 -10.93
C ILE A 133 32.45 -29.35 -10.98
N SER A 134 31.74 -29.95 -11.94
CA SER A 134 30.27 -29.82 -12.04
C SER A 134 29.55 -30.62 -10.95
N ILE A 135 30.06 -31.82 -10.59
CA ILE A 135 29.57 -32.60 -9.45
C ILE A 135 29.85 -31.85 -8.15
N PHE A 136 31.08 -31.39 -7.94
CA PHE A 136 31.47 -30.72 -6.71
C PHE A 136 30.70 -29.42 -6.55
N THR A 137 30.44 -28.68 -7.63
CA THR A 137 29.64 -27.45 -7.59
C THR A 137 28.16 -27.72 -7.33
N CYS A 138 27.55 -28.74 -7.97
CA CYS A 138 26.18 -29.20 -7.66
C CYS A 138 26.06 -29.71 -6.21
N PHE A 139 27.02 -30.52 -5.76
CA PHE A 139 27.07 -31.10 -4.43
C PHE A 139 27.27 -30.01 -3.37
N PHE A 140 28.19 -29.08 -3.59
CA PHE A 140 28.40 -27.94 -2.70
C PHE A 140 27.21 -26.99 -2.73
N THR A 141 26.51 -26.81 -3.86
CA THR A 141 25.26 -26.06 -3.88
C THR A 141 24.19 -26.73 -3.06
N LEU A 142 23.98 -28.03 -3.25
CA LEU A 142 23.02 -28.82 -2.50
C LEU A 142 23.34 -28.81 -1.00
N ILE A 143 24.62 -28.86 -0.63
CA ILE A 143 25.07 -28.69 0.76
C ILE A 143 24.83 -27.27 1.25
N THR A 144 25.16 -26.21 0.51
CA THR A 144 24.86 -24.83 0.95
C THR A 144 23.37 -24.58 1.06
N ILE A 145 22.54 -25.16 0.19
CA ILE A 145 21.08 -25.11 0.31
C ILE A 145 20.63 -25.89 1.54
N GLY A 146 21.19 -27.08 1.80
CA GLY A 146 20.85 -27.91 2.96
C GLY A 146 21.30 -27.33 4.31
N VAL A 147 22.45 -26.66 4.35
CA VAL A 147 23.08 -26.14 5.59
C VAL A 147 22.72 -24.67 5.82
N GLN A 148 22.70 -23.85 4.77
CA GLN A 148 22.53 -22.40 4.86
C GLN A 148 21.16 -21.94 4.37
N LYS A 149 20.29 -22.87 3.95
CA LYS A 149 18.89 -22.65 3.55
C LYS A 149 18.68 -21.63 2.41
N GLY A 150 19.76 -21.25 1.71
CA GLY A 150 19.73 -20.32 0.57
C GLY A 150 21.11 -20.10 -0.07
N ILE A 151 21.12 -19.82 -1.37
CA ILE A 151 22.35 -19.69 -2.19
C ILE A 151 23.04 -18.33 -1.95
N PHE A 152 22.26 -17.24 -1.91
CA PHE A 152 22.76 -15.87 -1.85
C PHE A 152 22.56 -15.26 -0.45
N LYS A 153 23.60 -14.60 0.06
CA LYS A 153 23.46 -13.70 1.22
C LYS A 153 22.79 -12.40 0.80
N THR A 154 22.09 -11.77 1.73
CA THR A 154 21.41 -10.48 1.53
C THR A 154 22.27 -9.27 1.87
N ASP A 155 23.47 -9.45 2.41
CA ASP A 155 24.39 -8.37 2.84
C ASP A 155 24.60 -7.29 1.75
N LYS A 156 24.76 -7.69 0.49
CA LYS A 156 24.95 -6.75 -0.63
C LYS A 156 23.71 -5.92 -0.94
N LEU A 157 22.53 -6.54 -0.83
CA LEU A 157 21.26 -5.83 -1.00
C LEU A 157 21.12 -4.77 0.09
N VAL A 158 21.38 -5.15 1.34
CA VAL A 158 21.38 -4.23 2.49
C VAL A 158 22.34 -3.05 2.24
N GLU A 159 23.58 -3.32 1.84
CA GLU A 159 24.58 -2.27 1.61
C GLU A 159 24.15 -1.32 0.49
N THR A 160 23.59 -1.83 -0.61
CA THR A 160 23.09 -0.99 -1.70
C THR A 160 21.87 -0.16 -1.28
N LEU A 161 20.98 -0.69 -0.45
CA LEU A 161 19.85 0.10 0.07
C LEU A 161 20.34 1.22 1.02
N ARG A 162 21.38 0.97 1.82
CA ARG A 162 22.03 2.00 2.65
C ARG A 162 22.68 3.08 1.79
N GLU A 163 23.34 2.72 0.69
CA GLU A 163 23.88 3.69 -0.29
C GLU A 163 22.77 4.56 -0.87
N TYR A 164 21.61 3.98 -1.20
CA TYR A 164 20.48 4.76 -1.71
C TYR A 164 19.86 5.66 -0.63
N ALA A 165 19.79 5.21 0.62
CA ALA A 165 19.36 6.05 1.73
C ALA A 165 20.32 7.24 1.96
N PHE A 166 21.63 7.03 1.79
CA PHE A 166 22.65 8.08 1.92
C PHE A 166 22.46 9.24 0.95
N ASP A 167 21.75 9.07 -0.16
CA ASP A 167 21.49 10.20 -1.07
C ASP A 167 20.35 11.12 -0.59
N LYS A 168 19.47 10.65 0.30
CA LYS A 168 18.19 11.33 0.63
C LYS A 168 17.91 11.54 2.12
N VAL A 169 18.48 10.73 3.01
CA VAL A 169 18.17 10.72 4.46
C VAL A 169 19.31 11.32 5.29
N TYR A 170 19.02 12.06 6.35
CA TYR A 170 20.01 12.74 7.20
C TYR A 170 20.89 13.75 6.44
N LEU A 171 20.31 14.49 5.50
CA LEU A 171 21.04 15.50 4.72
C LEU A 171 21.56 16.66 5.59
N GLU A 172 20.94 16.90 6.76
CA GLU A 172 21.40 17.88 7.73
C GLU A 172 22.73 17.52 8.42
N VAL A 173 23.15 16.25 8.41
CA VAL A 173 24.40 15.81 9.05
C VAL A 173 25.57 16.05 8.09
N SER A 174 26.41 17.04 8.40
CA SER A 174 27.53 17.44 7.53
C SER A 174 28.68 16.43 7.48
N ASN A 175 28.90 15.65 8.56
CA ASN A 175 29.94 14.62 8.61
C ASN A 175 29.47 13.33 7.93
N SER A 176 30.23 12.88 6.92
CA SER A 176 29.88 11.73 6.10
C SER A 176 29.98 10.39 6.84
N GLU A 177 30.91 10.23 7.79
CA GLU A 177 31.07 8.98 8.54
C GLU A 177 29.97 8.81 9.59
N ASP A 178 29.66 9.86 10.36
CA ASP A 178 28.56 9.86 11.32
C ASP A 178 27.21 9.58 10.63
N ARG A 179 27.03 10.13 9.43
CA ARG A 179 25.83 9.88 8.62
C ARG A 179 25.73 8.42 8.17
N LYS A 180 26.84 7.79 7.76
CA LYS A 180 26.86 6.36 7.42
C LYS A 180 26.53 5.50 8.64
N GLU A 181 27.03 5.87 9.81
CA GLU A 181 26.74 5.15 11.05
C GLU A 181 25.26 5.24 11.42
N LYS A 182 24.68 6.44 11.38
CA LYS A 182 23.22 6.64 11.58
C LYS A 182 22.36 5.86 10.59
N ILE A 183 22.79 5.77 9.32
CA ILE A 183 22.07 4.98 8.32
C ILE A 183 22.17 3.49 8.63
N ARG A 184 23.31 2.99 9.13
CA ARG A 184 23.44 1.58 9.51
C ARG A 184 22.51 1.18 10.64
N SER A 185 22.24 2.09 11.58
CA SER A 185 21.35 1.86 12.72
C SER A 185 19.90 2.31 12.48
N LEU A 186 19.52 2.67 11.26
CA LEU A 186 18.21 3.26 10.97
C LEU A 186 17.07 2.28 11.24
N THR A 187 16.21 2.64 12.20
CA THR A 187 15.03 1.86 12.60
C THR A 187 13.75 2.34 11.91
N PHE A 188 12.68 1.54 11.99
CA PHE A 188 11.37 1.95 11.43
C PHE A 188 10.82 3.22 12.10
N LEU A 189 10.98 3.33 13.41
CA LEU A 189 10.52 4.51 14.16
C LEU A 189 11.30 5.77 13.77
N GLU A 190 12.61 5.67 13.58
CA GLU A 190 13.44 6.78 13.12
C GLU A 190 13.11 7.19 11.69
N LEU A 191 12.92 6.21 10.80
CA LEU A 191 12.55 6.47 9.41
C LEU A 191 11.25 7.29 9.31
N GLU A 192 10.20 6.90 10.04
CA GLU A 192 8.93 7.62 10.04
C GLU A 192 9.10 9.04 10.59
N LYS A 193 9.90 9.24 11.65
CA LYS A 193 10.18 10.59 12.20
C LYS A 193 10.89 11.50 11.20
N ILE A 194 11.83 10.97 10.42
CA ILE A 194 12.62 11.75 9.45
C ILE A 194 11.81 12.08 8.20
N THR A 195 11.13 11.07 7.66
CA THR A 195 10.44 11.18 6.38
C THR A 195 9.01 11.69 6.51
N GLY A 196 8.38 11.53 7.67
CA GLY A 196 6.95 11.74 7.87
C GLY A 196 6.07 10.72 7.12
N VAL A 197 6.66 9.64 6.61
CA VAL A 197 6.00 8.66 5.74
C VAL A 197 6.01 7.28 6.41
N LYS A 198 4.85 6.62 6.42
CA LYS A 198 4.70 5.28 7.01
C LYS A 198 5.21 4.20 6.07
N LEU A 199 6.18 3.40 6.52
CA LEU A 199 6.63 2.20 5.80
C LEU A 199 6.10 0.95 6.50
N LYS A 200 5.45 0.07 5.72
CA LYS A 200 5.00 -1.25 6.17
C LYS A 200 5.53 -2.35 5.26
N VAL A 201 6.13 -3.38 5.83
CA VAL A 201 6.76 -4.46 5.07
C VAL A 201 6.18 -5.79 5.53
N ILE A 202 5.80 -6.67 4.59
CA ILE A 202 5.41 -8.05 4.93
C ILE A 202 6.58 -8.99 4.71
N ALA A 203 6.85 -9.83 5.70
CA ALA A 203 7.69 -11.02 5.58
C ALA A 203 6.87 -12.27 5.95
N THR A 204 7.34 -13.44 5.55
CA THR A 204 6.72 -14.71 5.96
C THR A 204 7.58 -15.36 7.02
N ASP A 205 7.00 -15.72 8.18
CA ASP A 205 7.67 -16.61 9.12
C ASP A 205 7.52 -18.05 8.64
N ILE A 206 8.65 -18.70 8.32
CA ILE A 206 8.67 -20.07 7.82
C ILE A 206 8.20 -21.07 8.87
N LEU A 207 8.40 -20.79 10.16
CA LEU A 207 8.08 -21.75 11.23
C LEU A 207 6.58 -21.86 11.46
N THR A 208 5.88 -20.73 11.42
CA THR A 208 4.44 -20.64 11.67
C THR A 208 3.61 -20.59 10.39
N GLY A 209 4.21 -20.20 9.26
CA GLY A 209 3.52 -19.92 8.00
C GLY A 209 2.75 -18.61 7.98
N THR A 210 2.95 -17.73 8.97
CA THR A 210 2.18 -16.48 9.10
C THR A 210 2.84 -15.30 8.39
N ALA A 211 2.03 -14.38 7.86
CA ALA A 211 2.50 -13.08 7.42
C ALA A 211 2.84 -12.21 8.65
N VAL A 212 4.06 -11.69 8.69
CA VAL A 212 4.57 -10.82 9.76
C VAL A 212 4.68 -9.41 9.21
N GLU A 213 3.96 -8.46 9.83
CA GLU A 213 4.12 -7.03 9.56
C GLU A 213 5.34 -6.47 10.29
N LEU A 214 6.25 -5.89 9.54
CA LEU A 214 7.39 -5.11 10.01
C LEU A 214 7.09 -3.63 9.72
N SER A 215 6.87 -2.85 10.78
CA SER A 215 6.53 -1.43 10.70
C SER A 215 6.96 -0.68 11.96
N SER A 216 6.78 0.63 11.98
CA SER A 216 7.02 1.47 13.17
C SER A 216 6.09 1.13 14.35
N ILE A 217 4.96 0.47 14.08
CA ILE A 217 3.97 0.09 15.09
C ILE A 217 4.32 -1.27 15.70
N THR A 218 4.57 -2.28 14.86
CA THR A 218 4.80 -3.66 15.30
C THR A 218 6.25 -3.92 15.69
N THR A 219 7.18 -3.24 15.01
CA THR A 219 8.63 -3.46 15.14
C THR A 219 9.40 -2.12 15.09
N PRO A 220 9.14 -1.18 16.02
CA PRO A 220 9.72 0.16 16.00
C PRO A 220 11.25 0.18 15.95
N ASP A 221 11.88 -0.69 16.74
CA ASP A 221 13.33 -0.72 16.96
C ASP A 221 14.08 -1.62 15.97
N GLU A 222 13.38 -2.30 15.06
CA GLU A 222 14.02 -3.17 14.08
C GLU A 222 14.66 -2.36 12.95
N LEU A 223 15.79 -2.84 12.46
CA LEU A 223 16.53 -2.20 11.37
C LEU A 223 15.77 -2.35 10.04
N VAL A 224 15.60 -1.23 9.35
CA VAL A 224 14.75 -1.15 8.15
C VAL A 224 15.33 -1.97 7.00
N PHE A 225 16.63 -1.86 6.76
CA PHE A 225 17.27 -2.44 5.58
C PHE A 225 17.30 -3.97 5.64
N GLU A 226 17.59 -4.50 6.82
CA GLU A 226 17.61 -5.92 7.15
C GLU A 226 16.19 -6.49 7.03
N SER A 227 15.18 -5.76 7.51
CA SER A 227 13.77 -6.13 7.40
C SER A 227 13.28 -6.18 5.95
N VAL A 228 13.61 -5.17 5.13
CA VAL A 228 13.28 -5.17 3.69
C VAL A 228 14.03 -6.28 2.94
N ALA A 229 15.27 -6.54 3.32
CA ALA A 229 16.04 -7.64 2.76
C ALA A 229 15.46 -9.02 3.15
N ALA A 230 14.99 -9.18 4.40
CA ALA A 230 14.29 -10.37 4.87
C ALA A 230 13.01 -10.61 4.05
N SER A 231 12.20 -9.56 3.84
CA SER A 231 11.02 -9.58 2.98
C SER A 231 11.31 -9.90 1.51
N SER A 232 12.55 -9.71 1.06
CA SER A 232 13.03 -10.02 -0.31
C SER A 232 13.80 -11.35 -0.39
N SER A 233 13.85 -12.11 0.71
CA SER A 233 14.67 -13.32 0.82
C SER A 233 13.96 -14.55 0.26
N TYR A 234 13.73 -14.58 -1.06
CA TYR A 234 13.01 -15.69 -1.72
C TYR A 234 13.66 -17.05 -1.40
N PRO A 235 12.89 -18.05 -0.90
CA PRO A 235 13.44 -19.34 -0.48
C PRO A 235 14.27 -20.00 -1.56
N ILE A 236 15.28 -20.76 -1.14
CA ILE A 236 16.26 -21.44 -2.02
C ILE A 236 17.24 -20.45 -2.67
N PHE A 237 16.77 -19.29 -3.13
CA PHE A 237 17.61 -18.28 -3.77
C PHE A 237 18.38 -17.47 -2.73
N PHE A 238 17.69 -16.82 -1.79
CA PHE A 238 18.30 -16.03 -0.72
C PHE A 238 18.21 -16.75 0.63
N ARG A 239 19.16 -16.49 1.52
CA ARG A 239 19.14 -17.04 2.87
C ARG A 239 18.05 -16.36 3.70
N PRO A 240 17.28 -17.11 4.51
CA PRO A 240 16.32 -16.51 5.42
C PRO A 240 17.04 -15.69 6.49
N SER A 241 16.36 -14.65 6.98
CA SER A 241 16.87 -13.77 8.03
C SER A 241 16.22 -14.13 9.36
N ILE A 242 16.97 -14.01 10.46
CA ILE A 242 16.45 -14.29 11.80
C ILE A 242 16.20 -12.95 12.49
N ILE A 243 14.94 -12.66 12.79
CA ILE A 243 14.50 -11.43 13.48
C ILE A 243 13.58 -11.86 14.62
N LYS A 244 13.81 -11.37 15.85
CA LYS A 244 13.02 -11.70 17.05
C LYS A 244 12.68 -13.20 17.24
N ASN A 245 13.66 -14.07 17.02
CA ASN A 245 13.51 -15.54 17.10
C ASN A 245 12.55 -16.17 16.05
N GLN A 246 12.18 -15.41 15.02
CA GLN A 246 11.43 -15.88 13.86
C GLN A 246 12.37 -16.08 12.67
N ILE A 247 12.04 -17.03 11.80
CA ILE A 247 12.82 -17.27 10.57
C ILE A 247 12.05 -16.66 9.42
N LEU A 248 12.42 -15.43 9.06
CA LEU A 248 11.72 -14.64 8.06
C LEU A 248 12.27 -14.88 6.65
N THR A 249 11.35 -14.98 5.71
CA THR A 249 11.61 -15.11 4.27
C THR A 249 10.70 -14.17 3.47
N ASP A 250 10.72 -14.34 2.15
CA ASP A 250 10.00 -13.49 1.22
C ASP A 250 8.51 -13.42 1.54
N GLY A 251 8.01 -12.20 1.75
CA GLY A 251 6.63 -11.96 2.15
C GLY A 251 5.61 -12.38 1.09
N GLY A 252 6.04 -12.49 -0.16
CA GLY A 252 5.19 -12.92 -1.27
C GLY A 252 4.72 -14.36 -1.20
N ILE A 253 5.27 -15.16 -0.29
CA ILE A 253 4.80 -16.52 -0.03
C ILE A 253 3.48 -16.51 0.76
N SER A 254 3.39 -15.71 1.82
CA SER A 254 2.18 -15.62 2.64
C SER A 254 1.19 -14.60 2.11
N CYS A 255 1.67 -13.45 1.64
CA CYS A 255 0.83 -12.41 1.05
C CYS A 255 1.63 -11.54 0.07
N ASN A 256 1.41 -11.73 -1.22
CA ASN A 256 2.14 -11.01 -2.25
C ASN A 256 1.67 -9.57 -2.40
N LEU A 257 0.35 -9.35 -2.35
CA LEU A 257 -0.27 -8.02 -2.40
C LEU A 257 -0.88 -7.67 -1.04
N PRO A 258 -0.12 -7.04 -0.14
CA PRO A 258 -0.55 -6.87 1.24
C PRO A 258 -1.41 -5.61 1.43
N SER A 259 -2.54 -5.52 0.72
CA SER A 259 -3.49 -4.38 0.77
C SER A 259 -4.05 -4.14 2.18
N PHE A 260 -4.11 -5.17 3.02
CA PHE A 260 -4.51 -5.08 4.43
C PHE A 260 -3.51 -4.34 5.34
N LEU A 261 -2.28 -4.07 4.89
CA LEU A 261 -1.29 -3.38 5.74
C LEU A 261 -1.81 -2.04 6.26
N PHE A 262 -2.64 -1.39 5.48
CA PHE A 262 -3.25 -0.12 5.83
C PHE A 262 -4.72 -0.26 6.28
N ASN A 263 -5.22 -1.50 6.47
CA ASN A 263 -6.61 -1.83 6.84
C ASN A 263 -6.73 -3.21 7.56
N PRO A 264 -6.99 -3.28 8.90
CA PRO A 264 -8.39 -3.48 9.36
C PRO A 264 -8.79 -2.87 10.74
N HIS A 265 -7.85 -2.37 11.56
CA HIS A 265 -8.14 -1.90 12.93
C HIS A 265 -7.84 -0.42 13.20
N GLU A 266 -7.13 0.27 12.30
CA GLU A 266 -6.97 1.72 12.35
C GLU A 266 -7.96 2.34 11.36
N PHE A 267 -8.89 3.17 11.83
CA PHE A 267 -9.69 3.97 10.91
C PHE A 267 -8.74 4.86 10.10
N ASN A 268 -8.59 4.51 8.82
CA ASN A 268 -7.66 5.11 7.89
C ASN A 268 -8.48 5.59 6.70
N ARG A 269 -8.72 6.90 6.65
CA ARG A 269 -9.61 7.58 5.70
C ARG A 269 -9.04 7.64 4.28
N LEU A 270 -7.78 7.22 4.13
CA LEU A 270 -7.00 7.46 2.93
C LEU A 270 -7.18 6.32 1.94
N PRO A 271 -7.38 6.62 0.65
CA PRO A 271 -7.45 5.60 -0.39
C PRO A 271 -6.15 4.79 -0.46
N VAL A 272 -6.27 3.47 -0.48
CA VAL A 272 -5.14 2.55 -0.67
C VAL A 272 -5.07 2.14 -2.14
N TYR A 273 -3.98 2.50 -2.81
CA TYR A 273 -3.66 2.05 -4.17
C TYR A 273 -2.80 0.79 -4.10
N ALA A 274 -3.38 -0.33 -4.51
CA ALA A 274 -2.72 -1.63 -4.51
C ALA A 274 -2.22 -1.95 -5.93
N PHE A 275 -0.91 -1.87 -6.16
CA PHE A 275 -0.28 -2.14 -7.44
C PHE A 275 -0.05 -3.64 -7.65
N ASP A 276 -0.88 -4.23 -8.51
CA ASP A 276 -0.96 -5.67 -8.80
C ASP A 276 -0.26 -5.98 -10.13
N LEU A 277 0.79 -6.80 -10.07
CA LEU A 277 1.62 -7.19 -11.19
C LEU A 277 1.00 -8.35 -11.98
N ARG A 278 0.25 -7.98 -13.03
CA ARG A 278 -0.39 -8.96 -13.92
C ARG A 278 0.47 -9.30 -15.12
N THR A 279 0.77 -10.58 -15.29
CA THR A 279 1.19 -11.11 -16.59
C THR A 279 -0.02 -11.56 -17.39
N ARG A 280 -0.22 -11.00 -18.58
CA ARG A 280 -1.21 -11.55 -19.53
C ARG A 280 -0.71 -12.91 -20.04
N PHE A 281 -1.22 -13.99 -19.46
CA PHE A 281 -1.09 -15.34 -20.02
C PHE A 281 -2.48 -15.89 -20.35
N PHE A 282 -2.67 -16.26 -21.62
CA PHE A 282 -3.57 -17.34 -22.01
C PHE A 282 -2.88 -18.11 -23.14
N MET A 283 -2.06 -19.09 -22.76
CA MET A 283 -1.72 -20.21 -23.64
C MET A 283 -1.97 -21.46 -22.80
N ARG A 284 -3.01 -22.23 -23.13
CA ARG A 284 -3.20 -23.57 -22.56
C ARG A 284 -2.03 -24.42 -23.07
N GLU A 285 -1.10 -24.77 -22.19
CA GLU A 285 -0.11 -25.82 -22.48
C GLU A 285 -0.79 -27.19 -22.34
N ASP A 286 -0.46 -28.13 -23.23
CA ASP A 286 -0.93 -29.51 -23.14
C ASP A 286 -0.52 -30.14 -21.79
N ALA A 287 -1.51 -30.60 -21.02
CA ALA A 287 -1.32 -31.16 -19.68
C ALA A 287 -0.40 -32.40 -19.64
N GLY A 288 -0.19 -33.07 -20.78
CA GLY A 288 0.47 -34.38 -20.84
C GLY A 288 2.00 -34.42 -20.73
N LYS A 289 2.72 -33.27 -20.74
CA LYS A 289 4.21 -33.26 -20.76
C LYS A 289 4.86 -32.14 -19.92
N ILE A 290 4.33 -31.85 -18.73
CA ILE A 290 4.93 -30.84 -17.84
C ILE A 290 6.15 -31.44 -17.14
N LYS A 291 7.34 -30.86 -17.34
CA LYS A 291 8.56 -31.23 -16.59
C LYS A 291 8.39 -30.92 -15.09
N ILE A 292 9.00 -31.70 -14.20
CA ILE A 292 8.92 -31.49 -12.74
C ILE A 292 9.30 -30.07 -12.30
N SER A 293 10.28 -29.45 -12.97
CA SER A 293 10.69 -28.07 -12.71
C SER A 293 9.62 -27.04 -13.07
N ILE A 294 8.84 -27.29 -14.13
CA ILE A 294 7.73 -26.43 -14.54
C ILE A 294 6.54 -26.67 -13.61
N PHE A 295 6.29 -27.92 -13.20
CA PHE A 295 5.24 -28.26 -12.26
C PHE A 295 5.44 -27.57 -10.90
N LEU A 296 6.62 -27.70 -10.28
CA LEU A 296 6.94 -27.04 -9.00
C LEU A 296 6.82 -25.51 -9.09
N LYS A 297 7.27 -24.92 -10.21
CA LYS A 297 7.10 -23.48 -10.47
C LYS A 297 5.63 -23.07 -10.61
N LYS A 298 4.82 -23.85 -11.33
CA LYS A 298 3.39 -23.54 -11.49
C LYS A 298 2.62 -23.72 -10.18
N LEU A 299 2.92 -24.78 -9.42
CA LEU A 299 2.30 -25.03 -8.12
C LEU A 299 2.57 -23.89 -7.13
N THR A 300 3.82 -23.45 -7.02
CA THR A 300 4.18 -22.29 -6.18
C THR A 300 3.51 -21.01 -6.64
N MET A 301 3.52 -20.71 -7.95
CA MET A 301 2.82 -19.54 -8.49
C MET A 301 1.31 -19.59 -8.21
N SER A 302 0.67 -20.75 -8.41
CA SER A 302 -0.76 -20.93 -8.16
C SER A 302 -1.12 -20.80 -6.68
N MET A 303 -0.26 -21.23 -5.76
CA MET A 303 -0.45 -21.02 -4.32
C MET A 303 -0.41 -19.52 -3.97
N ILE A 304 0.58 -18.79 -4.51
CA ILE A 304 0.71 -17.34 -4.32
C ILE A 304 -0.51 -16.62 -4.91
N ASP A 305 -0.87 -16.91 -6.17
CA ASP A 305 -2.00 -16.29 -6.86
C ASP A 305 -3.34 -16.58 -6.16
N ALA A 306 -3.54 -17.80 -5.64
CA ALA A 306 -4.75 -18.16 -4.91
C ALA A 306 -4.92 -17.33 -3.62
N SER A 307 -3.82 -17.11 -2.89
CA SER A 307 -3.84 -16.27 -1.69
C SER A 307 -4.17 -14.80 -2.00
N ASN A 308 -3.59 -14.25 -3.07
CA ASN A 308 -3.82 -12.86 -3.47
C ASN A 308 -5.25 -12.60 -3.89
N ASN A 309 -5.87 -13.52 -4.65
CA ASN A 309 -7.25 -13.34 -5.13
C ASN A 309 -8.22 -13.20 -3.95
N ILE A 310 -8.11 -14.07 -2.94
CA ILE A 310 -8.94 -14.03 -1.73
C ILE A 310 -8.72 -12.73 -0.94
N ILE A 311 -7.46 -12.34 -0.73
CA ILE A 311 -7.12 -11.15 0.07
C ILE A 311 -7.57 -9.86 -0.63
N SER A 312 -7.39 -9.77 -1.95
CA SER A 312 -7.76 -8.60 -2.74
C SER A 312 -9.27 -8.35 -2.77
N ASP A 313 -10.08 -9.41 -2.66
CA ASP A 313 -11.53 -9.30 -2.62
C ASP A 313 -12.08 -8.96 -1.23
N VAL A 314 -11.28 -9.08 -0.16
CA VAL A 314 -11.72 -8.89 1.23
C VAL A 314 -11.24 -7.57 1.84
N THR A 315 -10.14 -6.99 1.35
CA THR A 315 -9.38 -5.94 2.09
C THR A 315 -9.68 -4.50 1.68
N GLY A 316 -10.47 -4.30 0.62
CA GLY A 316 -10.77 -2.98 0.07
C GLY A 316 -9.55 -2.30 -0.56
N GLY A 317 -9.78 -1.30 -1.42
CA GLY A 317 -8.73 -0.51 -2.06
C GLY A 317 -8.79 -0.49 -3.60
N ILE A 318 -8.10 0.47 -4.19
CA ILE A 318 -8.04 0.70 -5.63
C ILE A 318 -6.93 -0.19 -6.22
N ILE A 319 -7.31 -1.29 -6.86
CA ILE A 319 -6.36 -2.23 -7.48
C ILE A 319 -5.89 -1.68 -8.83
N VAL A 320 -4.62 -1.32 -8.91
CA VAL A 320 -3.97 -0.83 -10.14
C VAL A 320 -3.27 -1.99 -10.86
N PRO A 321 -3.76 -2.43 -12.03
CA PRO A 321 -3.12 -3.50 -12.78
C PRO A 321 -1.85 -3.00 -13.49
N VAL A 322 -0.70 -3.48 -13.05
CA VAL A 322 0.62 -3.28 -13.65
C VAL A 322 0.90 -4.43 -14.62
N ILE A 323 0.60 -4.19 -15.90
CA ILE A 323 0.63 -5.25 -16.92
C ILE A 323 2.01 -5.33 -17.56
N VAL A 324 2.67 -6.49 -17.43
CA VAL A 324 4.00 -6.74 -18.01
C VAL A 324 4.00 -7.95 -18.93
N SER A 325 4.95 -7.96 -19.88
CA SER A 325 5.08 -9.05 -20.85
C SER A 325 5.47 -10.37 -20.17
N PRO A 326 4.84 -11.50 -20.56
CA PRO A 326 5.16 -12.83 -20.02
C PRO A 326 6.58 -13.31 -20.35
N ARG A 327 7.26 -12.67 -21.32
CA ARG A 327 8.63 -13.03 -21.75
C ARG A 327 9.67 -12.80 -20.66
N PHE A 328 9.35 -11.97 -19.67
CA PHE A 328 10.22 -11.70 -18.53
C PHE A 328 9.77 -12.57 -17.36
N GLY A 329 10.69 -13.35 -16.78
CA GLY A 329 10.42 -14.16 -15.60
C GLY A 329 10.71 -13.39 -14.30
N THR A 330 10.08 -13.77 -13.20
CA THR A 330 10.33 -13.23 -11.85
C THR A 330 11.80 -13.33 -11.44
N PHE A 331 12.50 -14.38 -11.89
CA PHE A 331 13.93 -14.63 -11.64
C PHE A 331 14.86 -14.22 -12.77
N SER A 332 14.38 -13.42 -13.73
CA SER A 332 15.20 -12.93 -14.84
C SER A 332 16.02 -11.72 -14.40
N PHE A 333 17.03 -11.91 -13.56
CA PHE A 333 17.86 -10.80 -13.05
C PHE A 333 18.93 -10.29 -14.04
N ASN A 334 19.14 -10.99 -15.15
CA ASN A 334 20.16 -10.66 -16.16
C ASN A 334 19.55 -9.98 -17.40
N LEU A 335 18.68 -8.99 -17.20
CA LEU A 335 18.02 -8.24 -18.28
C LEU A 335 18.92 -7.12 -18.80
N SER A 336 18.83 -6.81 -20.10
CA SER A 336 19.49 -5.61 -20.64
C SER A 336 18.77 -4.36 -20.15
N ASP A 337 19.46 -3.21 -20.15
CA ASP A 337 18.83 -1.93 -19.81
C ASP A 337 17.63 -1.63 -20.71
N GLU A 338 17.69 -1.99 -22.01
CA GLU A 338 16.56 -1.85 -22.93
C GLU A 338 15.34 -2.70 -22.50
N GLN A 339 15.58 -3.92 -22.00
CA GLN A 339 14.51 -4.77 -21.50
C GLN A 339 13.91 -4.23 -20.20
N LEU A 340 14.74 -3.72 -19.29
CA LEU A 340 14.31 -3.06 -18.05
C LEU A 340 13.47 -1.82 -18.36
N ASP A 341 13.93 -0.98 -19.29
CA ASP A 341 13.19 0.19 -19.79
C ASP A 341 11.85 -0.19 -20.41
N LYS A 342 11.80 -1.32 -21.12
CA LYS A 342 10.54 -1.84 -21.66
C LYS A 342 9.57 -2.26 -20.57
N ILE A 343 10.04 -2.95 -19.51
CA ILE A 343 9.20 -3.36 -18.38
C ILE A 343 8.69 -2.13 -17.62
N PHE A 344 9.57 -1.16 -17.37
CA PHE A 344 9.23 0.12 -16.77
C PHE A 344 8.10 0.83 -17.55
N ASN A 345 8.27 0.97 -18.87
CA ASN A 345 7.29 1.63 -19.73
C ASN A 345 5.95 0.86 -19.79
N GLN A 346 5.97 -0.47 -19.74
CA GLN A 346 4.76 -1.30 -19.66
C GLN A 346 3.98 -1.03 -18.36
N GLY A 347 4.68 -0.96 -17.23
CA GLY A 347 4.09 -0.59 -15.95
C GLY A 347 3.47 0.81 -15.97
N LYS A 348 4.23 1.80 -16.47
CA LYS A 348 3.75 3.19 -16.62
C LYS A 348 2.49 3.30 -17.48
N VAL A 349 2.49 2.69 -18.66
CA VAL A 349 1.36 2.77 -19.60
C VAL A 349 0.12 2.07 -19.06
N SER A 350 0.27 0.92 -18.40
CA SER A 350 -0.85 0.17 -17.83
C SER A 350 -1.50 0.90 -16.65
N ALA A 351 -0.70 1.37 -15.70
CA ALA A 351 -1.19 2.16 -14.56
C ALA A 351 -1.86 3.46 -15.02
N LYS A 352 -1.22 4.22 -15.94
CA LYS A 352 -1.80 5.46 -16.49
C LYS A 352 -3.13 5.24 -17.19
N ARG A 353 -3.29 4.12 -17.91
CA ARG A 353 -4.56 3.77 -18.57
C ARG A 353 -5.65 3.47 -17.55
N PHE A 354 -5.31 2.78 -16.46
CA PHE A 354 -6.25 2.48 -15.38
C PHE A 354 -6.69 3.77 -14.68
N MET A 355 -5.75 4.60 -14.22
CA MET A 355 -6.02 5.85 -13.51
C MET A 355 -6.90 6.84 -14.28
N LYS A 356 -6.81 6.85 -15.61
CA LYS A 356 -7.69 7.66 -16.46
C LYS A 356 -9.13 7.15 -16.55
N ARG A 357 -9.37 5.88 -16.26
CA ARG A 357 -10.69 5.22 -16.36
C ARG A 357 -11.35 5.05 -15.00
N ASP A 358 -10.55 4.86 -13.97
CA ASP A 358 -11.00 4.73 -12.59
C ASP A 358 -11.75 6.00 -12.16
N PHE A 359 -12.94 5.84 -11.59
CA PHE A 359 -13.82 6.95 -11.23
C PHE A 359 -13.16 7.88 -10.20
N PHE A 360 -12.58 7.31 -9.15
CA PHE A 360 -11.93 8.08 -8.09
C PHE A 360 -10.76 8.90 -8.64
N THR A 361 -9.84 8.23 -9.35
CA THR A 361 -8.62 8.88 -9.86
C THR A 361 -8.91 9.91 -10.95
N SER A 362 -9.84 9.61 -11.87
CA SER A 362 -10.21 10.55 -12.94
C SER A 362 -10.93 11.80 -12.42
N SER A 363 -11.66 11.68 -11.30
CA SER A 363 -12.36 12.79 -10.65
C SER A 363 -11.44 13.63 -9.75
N MET A 364 -10.27 13.11 -9.36
CA MET A 364 -9.32 13.79 -8.48
C MET A 364 -8.58 14.97 -9.16
N LEU A 365 -8.22 14.82 -10.45
CA LEU A 365 -7.54 15.86 -11.24
C LEU A 365 -8.34 17.16 -11.45
N PRO A 366 -9.64 17.11 -11.83
CA PRO A 366 -10.44 18.31 -12.02
C PRO A 366 -10.87 18.98 -10.70
N ALA A 367 -10.83 18.26 -9.58
CA ALA A 367 -11.14 18.84 -8.28
C ALA A 367 -10.15 19.98 -7.94
N LYS A 368 -10.70 21.07 -7.40
CA LYS A 368 -9.95 22.30 -7.06
C LYS A 368 -10.08 22.67 -5.59
N GLU A 369 -11.10 22.15 -4.91
CA GLU A 369 -11.46 22.52 -3.55
C GLU A 369 -11.49 21.28 -2.64
N TYR A 370 -11.19 21.48 -1.35
CA TYR A 370 -11.12 20.41 -0.36
C TYR A 370 -12.44 19.63 -0.22
N HIS A 371 -13.60 20.29 -0.38
CA HIS A 371 -14.90 19.63 -0.26
C HIS A 371 -15.13 18.58 -1.35
N MET A 372 -14.71 18.85 -2.60
CA MET A 372 -14.83 17.88 -3.69
C MET A 372 -14.03 16.62 -3.39
N TYR A 373 -12.85 16.78 -2.80
CA TYR A 373 -12.01 15.67 -2.37
C TYR A 373 -12.64 14.89 -1.22
N ALA A 374 -13.21 15.60 -0.24
CA ALA A 374 -13.94 14.99 0.86
C ALA A 374 -15.15 14.18 0.36
N SER A 375 -15.90 14.69 -0.62
CA SER A 375 -17.01 13.96 -1.27
C SER A 375 -16.56 12.71 -2.02
N LEU A 376 -15.33 12.69 -2.57
CA LEU A 376 -14.77 11.49 -3.21
C LEU A 376 -14.42 10.40 -2.18
N ILE A 377 -14.02 10.78 -0.98
CA ILE A 377 -13.62 9.85 0.10
C ILE A 377 -14.86 9.33 0.85
N TYR A 378 -15.78 10.23 1.23
CA TYR A 378 -16.90 9.93 2.10
C TYR A 378 -18.24 9.76 1.38
N GLY A 379 -18.25 9.91 0.05
CA GLY A 379 -19.48 9.92 -0.73
C GLY A 379 -20.25 11.24 -0.61
N ASN A 380 -21.43 11.27 -1.23
CA ASN A 380 -22.32 12.42 -1.15
C ASN A 380 -23.13 12.34 0.16
N VAL A 381 -22.74 13.14 1.14
CA VAL A 381 -23.43 13.25 2.44
C VAL A 381 -24.61 14.23 2.43
N ASP A 382 -24.81 15.01 1.36
CA ASP A 382 -25.84 16.06 1.29
C ASP A 382 -27.24 15.51 1.55
N TYR A 383 -27.54 14.33 1.01
CA TYR A 383 -28.84 13.67 1.22
C TYR A 383 -29.07 13.31 2.69
N LEU A 384 -28.02 12.81 3.36
CA LEU A 384 -28.10 12.46 4.78
C LEU A 384 -28.28 13.70 5.65
N LEU A 385 -27.55 14.78 5.37
CA LEU A 385 -27.70 16.05 6.07
C LEU A 385 -29.11 16.64 5.89
N LYS A 386 -29.68 16.53 4.67
CA LYS A 386 -31.05 16.95 4.39
C LYS A 386 -32.09 16.15 5.17
N LEU A 387 -31.91 14.83 5.31
CA LEU A 387 -32.82 13.99 6.12
C LEU A 387 -32.80 14.42 7.59
N ILE A 388 -31.61 14.61 8.15
CA ILE A 388 -31.43 15.06 9.54
C ILE A 388 -32.11 16.42 9.74
N GLN A 389 -31.89 17.35 8.82
CA GLN A 389 -32.50 18.68 8.89
C GLN A 389 -34.03 18.61 8.93
N ASN A 390 -34.63 17.85 8.01
CA ASN A 390 -36.08 17.74 7.94
C ASN A 390 -36.69 17.15 9.23
N GLU A 391 -36.05 16.14 9.84
CA GLU A 391 -36.56 15.56 11.09
C GLU A 391 -36.43 16.52 12.27
N ILE A 392 -35.30 17.23 12.39
CA ILE A 392 -35.11 18.19 13.48
C ILE A 392 -36.06 19.40 13.32
N GLU A 393 -36.29 19.89 12.10
CA GLU A 393 -37.22 20.99 11.85
C GLU A 393 -38.69 20.64 12.15
N ILE A 394 -39.08 19.36 12.03
CA ILE A 394 -40.41 18.90 12.46
C ILE A 394 -40.57 19.01 13.98
N LEU A 395 -39.48 18.81 14.74
CA LEU A 395 -39.49 18.87 16.21
C LEU A 395 -39.44 20.30 16.76
N ILE A 396 -38.90 21.23 15.97
CA ILE A 396 -38.65 22.61 16.39
C ILE A 396 -39.45 23.55 15.50
N GLU A 397 -40.72 23.75 15.85
CA GLU A 397 -41.64 24.58 15.08
C GLU A 397 -41.10 26.02 14.93
N GLY A 398 -40.94 26.49 13.69
CA GLY A 398 -40.67 27.89 13.38
C GLY A 398 -39.21 28.36 13.52
N VAL A 399 -38.27 27.49 13.88
CA VAL A 399 -36.84 27.81 13.98
C VAL A 399 -36.10 27.36 12.73
N LYS A 400 -35.24 28.23 12.18
CA LYS A 400 -34.37 27.88 11.04
C LYS A 400 -33.15 27.11 11.53
N LEU A 401 -32.86 26.00 10.85
CA LEU A 401 -31.71 25.14 11.12
C LEU A 401 -30.72 25.14 9.95
N GLN A 402 -29.44 25.22 10.27
CA GLN A 402 -28.33 24.88 9.38
C GLN A 402 -27.54 23.73 9.99
N ILE A 403 -27.18 22.74 9.17
CA ILE A 403 -26.39 21.59 9.59
C ILE A 403 -25.05 21.61 8.87
N ASN A 404 -23.96 21.51 9.63
CA ASN A 404 -22.63 21.35 9.07
C ASN A 404 -22.00 20.05 9.60
N LEU A 405 -21.43 19.23 8.71
CA LEU A 405 -20.65 18.06 9.09
C LEU A 405 -19.18 18.33 8.79
N TYR A 406 -18.37 18.36 9.83
CA TYR A 406 -16.93 18.52 9.70
C TYR A 406 -16.26 17.16 9.67
N THR A 407 -15.40 16.93 8.68
CA THR A 407 -14.56 15.73 8.58
C THR A 407 -13.15 16.09 8.18
N ASP A 408 -12.19 15.25 8.55
CA ASP A 408 -10.79 15.41 8.15
C ASP A 408 -10.48 14.50 6.94
N ILE A 409 -9.58 14.94 6.08
CA ILE A 409 -9.17 14.26 4.84
C ILE A 409 -7.65 14.06 4.74
N THR A 410 -6.92 14.39 5.81
CA THR A 410 -5.46 14.37 5.90
C THR A 410 -4.97 13.23 6.80
N THR A 411 -3.71 12.83 6.63
CA THR A 411 -3.07 11.79 7.46
C THR A 411 -2.94 12.18 8.93
N ASN A 412 -2.52 13.42 9.18
CA ASN A 412 -2.14 13.91 10.50
C ASN A 412 -3.27 14.63 11.23
N GLN A 413 -4.49 14.61 10.69
CA GLN A 413 -5.60 15.41 11.20
C GLN A 413 -5.19 16.87 11.36
N SER A 414 -4.66 17.48 10.30
CA SER A 414 -4.23 18.88 10.34
C SER A 414 -5.31 19.84 9.91
N ARG A 415 -6.30 19.37 9.14
CA ARG A 415 -7.34 20.20 8.52
C ARG A 415 -8.68 19.49 8.48
N ILE A 416 -9.74 20.21 8.84
CA ILE A 416 -11.13 19.77 8.71
C ILE A 416 -11.83 20.48 7.56
N VAL A 417 -12.77 19.80 6.93
CA VAL A 417 -13.59 20.26 5.81
C VAL A 417 -15.05 20.15 6.22
N ALA A 418 -15.81 21.22 5.96
CA ALA A 418 -17.23 21.27 6.26
C ALA A 418 -18.08 20.85 5.04
N PHE A 419 -19.08 20.00 5.28
CA PHE A 419 -20.22 19.80 4.41
C PHE A 419 -21.41 20.55 5.02
N SER A 420 -21.90 21.56 4.33
CA SER A 420 -22.92 22.46 4.88
C SER A 420 -24.24 22.30 4.10
N HIS A 421 -25.35 22.14 4.81
CA HIS A 421 -26.70 22.13 4.21
C HIS A 421 -27.60 23.17 4.90
N SER A 422 -28.35 23.92 4.08
CA SER A 422 -29.31 24.92 4.55
C SER A 422 -30.55 24.94 3.65
N ASN A 423 -31.72 25.16 4.24
CA ASN A 423 -33.01 25.20 3.53
C ASN A 423 -33.23 26.44 2.63
N ASN A 424 -32.32 27.43 2.66
CA ASN A 424 -32.38 28.53 1.70
C ASN A 424 -31.87 28.06 0.34
N PHE A 425 -32.77 27.83 -0.62
CA PHE A 425 -32.44 27.53 -2.03
C PHE A 425 -31.49 28.56 -2.70
N ASN A 426 -31.26 29.73 -2.08
CA ASN A 426 -30.37 30.78 -2.54
C ASN A 426 -29.03 30.88 -1.77
N CYS A 427 -28.83 30.14 -0.68
CA CYS A 427 -27.53 30.05 -0.02
C CYS A 427 -26.76 28.90 -0.67
N LYS A 428 -25.73 29.24 -1.44
CA LYS A 428 -24.74 28.23 -1.87
C LYS A 428 -24.21 27.56 -0.60
N ALA A 429 -24.15 26.24 -0.58
CA ALA A 429 -23.44 25.50 0.47
C ALA A 429 -22.05 26.12 0.63
N GLU A 430 -21.79 26.72 1.78
CA GLU A 430 -20.49 27.30 2.09
C GLU A 430 -19.58 26.17 2.54
N TYR A 431 -18.69 25.76 1.63
CA TYR A 431 -17.70 24.73 1.88
C TYR A 431 -16.43 25.38 2.43
N ASN A 432 -16.32 25.40 3.75
CA ASN A 432 -15.16 25.96 4.44
C ASN A 432 -14.19 24.86 4.86
N SER A 433 -12.90 25.17 4.87
CA SER A 433 -11.85 24.30 5.40
C SER A 433 -11.05 25.05 6.46
N TYR A 434 -10.74 24.38 7.57
CA TYR A 434 -10.10 24.99 8.74
C TYR A 434 -8.86 24.21 9.16
N ASP A 435 -7.78 24.93 9.45
CA ASP A 435 -6.57 24.34 10.04
C ASP A 435 -6.76 24.13 11.54
N LEU A 436 -6.46 22.92 12.01
CA LEU A 436 -6.69 22.53 13.41
C LEU A 436 -5.70 23.16 14.40
N VAL A 437 -4.59 23.73 13.91
CA VAL A 437 -3.53 24.34 14.74
C VAL A 437 -3.65 25.87 14.80
N ASP A 438 -4.16 26.51 13.74
CA ASP A 438 -4.03 27.97 13.53
C ASP A 438 -5.38 28.71 13.47
N SER A 439 -6.49 28.06 13.83
CA SER A 439 -7.83 28.65 13.71
C SER A 439 -8.49 28.87 15.07
N ASP A 440 -8.83 30.11 15.39
CA ASP A 440 -9.70 30.49 16.53
C ASP A 440 -11.18 30.07 16.32
N ALA A 441 -11.46 29.26 15.30
CA ALA A 441 -12.81 28.83 14.99
C ALA A 441 -13.37 27.92 16.09
N VAL A 442 -14.61 28.17 16.48
CA VAL A 442 -15.33 27.41 17.51
C VAL A 442 -15.39 25.91 17.18
N CYS A 443 -15.52 25.56 15.89
CA CYS A 443 -15.52 24.18 15.43
C CYS A 443 -14.19 23.44 15.66
N VAL A 444 -13.05 24.15 15.59
CA VAL A 444 -11.72 23.57 15.86
C VAL A 444 -11.55 23.27 17.34
N ASN A 445 -11.98 24.19 18.21
CA ASN A 445 -12.01 23.96 19.65
C ASN A 445 -12.90 22.78 20.03
N ALA A 446 -14.09 22.69 19.43
CA ALA A 446 -15.00 21.56 19.64
C ALA A 446 -14.41 20.22 19.16
N TRP A 447 -13.76 20.20 17.99
CA TRP A 447 -13.07 19.03 17.46
C TRP A 447 -11.98 18.51 18.41
N ASN A 448 -11.16 19.42 18.96
CA ASN A 448 -10.04 19.07 19.83
C ASN A 448 -10.50 18.56 21.22
N ASN A 449 -11.61 19.10 21.74
CA ASN A 449 -12.13 18.72 23.06
C ASN A 449 -12.85 17.36 23.07
N LYS A 450 -13.35 16.88 21.93
CA LYS A 450 -14.07 15.58 21.77
C LYS A 450 -15.26 15.41 22.72
N GLN A 451 -15.83 16.51 23.19
CA GLN A 451 -17.01 16.54 24.03
C GLN A 451 -18.07 17.39 23.34
N ILE A 452 -19.32 17.21 23.74
CA ILE A 452 -20.40 18.06 23.26
C ILE A 452 -20.09 19.49 23.68
N PHE A 453 -20.05 20.38 22.70
CA PHE A 453 -19.70 21.78 22.92
C PHE A 453 -20.84 22.67 22.46
N TYR A 454 -21.18 23.65 23.30
CA TYR A 454 -22.28 24.57 23.08
C TYR A 454 -21.75 25.99 22.96
N SER A 455 -22.29 26.76 22.01
CA SER A 455 -21.94 28.16 21.80
C SER A 455 -23.18 28.97 21.48
N TYR A 456 -23.31 30.16 22.07
CA TYR A 456 -24.37 31.10 21.76
C TYR A 456 -23.75 32.43 21.32
N ASP A 457 -24.15 32.92 20.15
CA ASP A 457 -23.75 34.21 19.62
C ASP A 457 -24.90 35.21 19.79
N GLU A 458 -24.76 36.08 20.80
CA GLU A 458 -25.71 37.15 21.12
C GLU A 458 -25.90 38.14 19.96
N SER A 459 -24.85 38.40 19.17
CA SER A 459 -24.88 39.43 18.13
C SER A 459 -25.77 39.06 16.95
N ASN A 460 -25.84 37.76 16.64
CA ASN A 460 -26.60 37.23 15.52
C ASN A 460 -27.81 36.40 15.96
N ASN A 461 -28.05 36.26 17.27
CA ASN A 461 -29.06 35.41 17.87
C ASN A 461 -28.99 33.97 17.33
N ARG A 462 -27.80 33.37 17.44
CA ARG A 462 -27.52 32.02 16.91
C ARG A 462 -27.06 31.09 18.01
N THR A 463 -27.73 29.96 18.11
CA THR A 463 -27.39 28.87 19.02
C THR A 463 -26.71 27.75 18.23
N LYS A 464 -25.49 27.37 18.61
CA LYS A 464 -24.70 26.33 17.96
C LYS A 464 -24.42 25.18 18.92
N ILE A 465 -24.56 23.97 18.41
CA ILE A 465 -24.24 22.73 19.10
C ILE A 465 -23.24 21.98 18.25
N PHE A 466 -22.18 21.47 18.87
CA PHE A 466 -21.21 20.60 18.22
C PHE A 466 -21.24 19.24 18.89
N TYR A 467 -21.66 18.23 18.14
CA TYR A 467 -21.81 16.85 18.59
C TYR A 467 -20.69 15.96 18.01
N PRO A 468 -19.83 15.37 18.86
CA PRO A 468 -18.73 14.56 18.37
C PRO A 468 -19.18 13.19 17.88
N ILE A 469 -18.76 12.81 16.67
CA ILE A 469 -18.96 11.47 16.12
C ILE A 469 -17.66 10.69 16.31
N GLU A 470 -17.71 9.71 17.21
CA GLU A 470 -16.58 8.84 17.52
C GLU A 470 -16.72 7.47 16.84
N ARG A 471 -15.61 6.71 16.81
CA ARG A 471 -15.61 5.34 16.26
C ARG A 471 -16.57 4.39 16.98
N SER A 472 -16.72 4.59 18.28
CA SER A 472 -17.62 3.84 19.13
C SER A 472 -18.73 4.77 19.58
N ASN A 473 -19.94 4.26 19.75
CA ASN A 473 -21.03 5.02 20.33
C ASN A 473 -21.87 4.14 21.27
N ARG A 474 -22.83 4.77 21.94
CA ARG A 474 -23.71 4.15 22.92
C ARG A 474 -24.54 2.94 22.43
N PHE A 475 -24.72 2.77 21.12
CA PHE A 475 -25.43 1.62 20.55
C PHE A 475 -24.54 0.38 20.35
N ASP A 476 -23.23 0.50 20.52
CA ASP A 476 -22.32 -0.63 20.42
C ASP A 476 -22.35 -1.47 21.71
N ALA A 477 -22.41 -2.80 21.58
CA ALA A 477 -22.50 -3.72 22.71
C ALA A 477 -21.33 -3.61 23.72
N ASN A 478 -20.18 -3.06 23.32
CA ASN A 478 -18.97 -2.89 24.13
C ASN A 478 -18.51 -1.42 24.22
N TYR A 479 -19.45 -0.47 24.28
CA TYR A 479 -19.10 0.95 24.41
C TYR A 479 -18.42 1.23 25.76
N ASN A 480 -17.13 1.60 25.73
CA ASN A 480 -16.35 1.85 26.94
C ASN A 480 -16.08 3.33 27.26
N GLY A 481 -16.53 4.29 26.43
CA GLY A 481 -16.40 5.75 26.63
C GLY A 481 -14.97 6.31 26.80
N LEU A 482 -13.98 5.46 27.05
CA LEU A 482 -12.61 5.78 27.39
C LEU A 482 -11.76 5.65 26.12
N ASN A 483 -11.47 6.79 25.50
CA ASN A 483 -10.56 6.96 24.34
C ASN A 483 -11.04 6.38 22.99
N ASN A 484 -12.15 6.88 22.46
CA ASN A 484 -12.46 6.64 21.06
C ASN A 484 -11.80 7.67 20.13
N LYS A 485 -11.48 7.22 18.91
CA LYS A 485 -10.94 8.08 17.85
C LYS A 485 -12.08 8.92 17.25
N MET A 486 -11.84 10.23 17.12
CA MET A 486 -12.75 11.19 16.50
C MET A 486 -12.88 10.93 14.99
N LEU A 487 -14.12 10.77 14.49
CA LEU A 487 -14.41 10.51 13.07
C LEU A 487 -14.91 11.75 12.34
N ALA A 488 -15.86 12.46 12.92
CA ALA A 488 -16.49 13.64 12.35
C ALA A 488 -17.11 14.48 13.48
N LEU A 489 -17.41 15.74 13.22
CA LEU A 489 -18.10 16.62 14.16
C LEU A 489 -19.37 17.15 13.47
N LEU A 490 -20.53 16.89 14.07
CA LEU A 490 -21.81 17.39 13.58
C LEU A 490 -22.13 18.71 14.27
N GLU A 491 -22.30 19.79 13.52
CA GLU A 491 -22.78 21.06 14.02
C GLU A 491 -24.26 21.26 13.65
N LEU A 492 -25.05 21.64 14.64
CA LEU A 492 -26.43 22.12 14.49
C LEU A 492 -26.46 23.60 14.86
N GLU A 493 -26.79 24.46 13.90
CA GLU A 493 -26.90 25.90 14.08
C GLU A 493 -28.36 26.34 13.96
N PHE A 494 -28.91 26.86 15.06
CA PHE A 494 -30.28 27.35 15.17
C PHE A 494 -30.29 28.88 15.17
N GLN A 495 -31.16 29.48 14.37
CA GLN A 495 -31.38 30.93 14.36
C GLN A 495 -32.41 31.35 15.43
N ALA A 496 -32.13 31.03 16.69
CA ALA A 496 -32.97 31.36 17.84
C ALA A 496 -32.15 31.36 19.14
N HIS A 497 -32.72 31.96 20.19
CA HIS A 497 -32.17 31.89 21.55
C HIS A 497 -32.33 30.45 22.08
N TYR A 498 -31.36 29.95 22.84
CA TYR A 498 -31.33 28.55 23.29
C TYR A 498 -32.53 28.14 24.17
N LEU A 499 -33.13 29.09 24.90
CA LEU A 499 -34.34 28.87 25.70
C LEU A 499 -35.63 28.73 24.87
N ASP A 500 -35.63 29.24 23.62
CA ASP A 500 -36.81 29.22 22.75
C ASP A 500 -36.88 27.94 21.89
N ILE A 501 -35.90 27.04 22.04
CA ILE A 501 -35.74 25.85 21.24
C ILE A 501 -36.26 24.64 22.03
N SER A 502 -37.37 24.05 21.58
CA SER A 502 -38.01 22.86 22.17
C SER A 502 -37.12 21.60 22.24
N PHE A 503 -36.03 21.61 21.47
CA PHE A 503 -35.03 20.54 21.39
C PHE A 503 -34.20 20.40 22.68
N PHE A 504 -34.23 21.43 23.53
CA PHE A 504 -33.44 21.56 24.72
C PHE A 504 -34.30 21.51 25.99
N GLU A 505 -33.75 20.91 27.04
CA GLU A 505 -34.33 20.91 28.39
C GLU A 505 -33.49 21.79 29.32
N ASP A 506 -34.18 22.71 30.01
CA ASP A 506 -33.59 23.51 31.08
C ASP A 506 -33.64 22.73 32.39
N ASN A 507 -32.48 22.23 32.79
CA ASN A 507 -32.33 21.42 34.01
C ASN A 507 -32.15 22.27 35.28
N THR A 508 -32.29 23.60 35.20
CA THR A 508 -32.04 24.51 36.32
C THR A 508 -33.30 24.95 37.06
N ILE A 509 -33.23 24.95 38.38
CA ILE A 509 -34.29 25.50 39.26
C ILE A 509 -34.15 27.02 39.28
N GLY A 510 -34.52 27.69 38.18
CA GLY A 510 -34.45 29.16 38.08
C GLY A 510 -34.29 29.75 36.67
N GLY A 511 -34.22 28.91 35.63
CA GLY A 511 -33.95 29.37 34.27
C GLY A 511 -32.46 29.40 33.95
N ALA A 512 -32.06 28.72 32.87
CA ALA A 512 -30.67 28.66 32.43
C ALA A 512 -30.18 30.05 32.02
N LYS A 513 -29.05 30.48 32.60
CA LYS A 513 -28.39 31.77 32.32
C LYS A 513 -27.30 31.65 31.26
N SER A 514 -26.95 30.42 30.91
CA SER A 514 -25.89 30.06 29.98
C SER A 514 -26.32 28.83 29.19
N ILE A 515 -25.97 28.78 27.90
CA ILE A 515 -26.21 27.61 27.05
C ILE A 515 -25.60 26.30 27.60
N LYS A 516 -24.55 26.38 28.43
CA LYS A 516 -23.93 25.21 29.06
C LYS A 516 -24.79 24.58 30.18
N GLU A 517 -25.83 25.27 30.62
CA GLU A 517 -26.75 24.81 31.69
C GLU A 517 -27.94 24.04 31.12
N VAL A 518 -27.98 23.88 29.80
CA VAL A 518 -29.05 23.26 29.03
C VAL A 518 -28.54 21.96 28.43
N ASP A 519 -29.39 20.93 28.42
CA ASP A 519 -29.09 19.64 27.79
C ASP A 519 -30.12 19.31 26.72
N PHE A 520 -29.88 18.28 25.92
CA PHE A 520 -30.88 17.78 24.98
C PHE A 520 -32.04 17.11 25.72
N SER A 521 -33.26 17.20 25.18
CA SER A 521 -34.31 16.28 25.60
C SER A 521 -33.91 14.83 25.28
N GLU A 522 -34.39 13.87 26.09
CA GLU A 522 -34.02 12.45 25.96
C GLU A 522 -34.32 11.89 24.54
N ASP A 523 -35.43 12.32 23.96
CA ASP A 523 -35.83 12.00 22.59
C ASP A 523 -34.87 12.61 21.55
N SER A 524 -34.51 13.89 21.72
CA SER A 524 -33.60 14.62 20.83
C SER A 524 -32.19 14.04 20.83
N ALA A 525 -31.66 13.72 22.01
CA ALA A 525 -30.38 13.03 22.15
C ALA A 525 -30.40 11.68 21.40
N THR A 526 -31.52 10.97 21.47
CA THR A 526 -31.69 9.67 20.82
C THR A 526 -31.73 9.74 19.31
N ILE A 527 -32.38 10.77 18.77
CA ILE A 527 -32.40 11.03 17.33
C ILE A 527 -30.99 11.38 16.83
N ILE A 528 -30.28 12.30 17.51
CA ILE A 528 -28.92 12.69 17.13
C ILE A 528 -27.99 11.48 17.15
N ASP A 529 -28.02 10.68 18.21
CA ASP A 529 -27.17 9.51 18.30
C ASP A 529 -27.48 8.48 17.22
N GLY A 530 -28.75 8.31 16.84
CA GLY A 530 -29.17 7.44 15.75
C GLY A 530 -28.58 7.88 14.41
N TYR A 531 -28.63 9.17 14.10
CA TYR A 531 -28.00 9.69 12.89
C TYR A 531 -26.47 9.65 12.92
N CYS A 532 -25.88 9.94 14.07
CA CYS A 532 -24.44 9.83 14.26
C CYS A 532 -23.98 8.38 14.07
N PHE A 533 -24.77 7.39 14.51
CA PHE A 533 -24.53 5.97 14.22
C PHE A 533 -24.55 5.66 12.72
N VAL A 534 -25.53 6.21 11.98
CA VAL A 534 -25.63 6.03 10.52
C VAL A 534 -24.46 6.70 9.79
N ILE A 535 -24.16 7.97 10.09
CA ILE A 535 -23.02 8.71 9.52
C ILE A 535 -21.72 7.95 9.77
N ARG A 536 -21.49 7.53 11.02
CA ARG A 536 -20.33 6.76 11.43
C ARG A 536 -20.20 5.47 10.62
N ASN A 537 -21.24 4.65 10.56
CA ASN A 537 -21.19 3.37 9.87
C ASN A 537 -21.01 3.55 8.36
N SER A 538 -21.58 4.59 7.76
CA SER A 538 -21.29 4.97 6.38
C SER A 538 -19.81 5.34 6.21
N MET A 539 -19.24 6.17 7.07
CA MET A 539 -17.82 6.55 7.01
C MET A 539 -16.86 5.37 7.24
N LEU A 540 -17.19 4.45 8.15
CA LEU A 540 -16.42 3.23 8.41
C LEU A 540 -16.59 2.21 7.27
N GLY A 541 -17.82 2.06 6.77
CA GLY A 541 -18.17 1.19 5.65
C GLY A 541 -17.60 1.67 4.32
N HIS A 542 -17.33 2.97 4.17
CA HIS A 542 -16.66 3.55 2.99
C HIS A 542 -15.24 3.04 2.78
N GLN A 543 -14.59 2.40 3.77
CA GLN A 543 -13.37 1.64 3.53
C GLN A 543 -13.58 0.40 2.63
N ALA A 544 -14.84 -0.04 2.45
CA ALA A 544 -15.27 -1.14 1.59
C ALA A 544 -16.18 -0.70 0.41
N ILE A 545 -16.55 0.57 0.29
CA ILE A 545 -17.46 1.05 -0.77
C ILE A 545 -16.66 1.42 -2.02
N PHE A 546 -16.28 0.39 -2.78
CA PHE A 546 -16.54 0.33 -4.23
C PHE A 546 -16.71 -1.14 -4.67
N HIS A 547 -17.27 -1.99 -3.80
CA HIS A 547 -17.71 -3.33 -4.19
C HIS A 547 -18.84 -3.31 -5.25
N GLU A 548 -19.40 -2.15 -5.60
CA GLU A 548 -20.45 -2.01 -6.62
C GLU A 548 -19.96 -1.77 -8.07
N SER A 549 -18.66 -1.61 -8.35
CA SER A 549 -18.20 -1.44 -9.75
C SER A 549 -17.69 -2.72 -10.44
N LYS A 550 -17.84 -3.90 -9.82
CA LYS A 550 -17.34 -5.18 -10.39
C LYS A 550 -18.38 -5.98 -11.22
N ASN A 551 -19.64 -5.55 -11.30
CA ASN A 551 -20.70 -6.29 -12.03
C ASN A 551 -21.25 -5.59 -13.29
N THR A 552 -20.40 -4.91 -14.06
CA THR A 552 -20.76 -4.46 -15.41
C THR A 552 -19.71 -4.86 -16.42
N HIS A 553 -19.49 -6.16 -16.63
CA HIS A 553 -19.07 -6.78 -17.90
C HIS A 553 -19.08 -8.31 -17.74
N HIS A 554 -20.28 -8.90 -17.86
CA HIS A 554 -20.43 -10.26 -18.37
C HIS A 554 -20.83 -10.19 -19.84
#